data_AF-A0A177B955-F1
#
_entry.id   AF-A0A177B955-F1
#
_cell.length_a   1.000
_cell.length_b   1.000
_cell.length_c   1.000
_cell.angle_alpha   90.00
_cell.angle_beta   90.00
_cell.angle_gamma   90.00
#
_symmetry.space_group_name_H-M   'P 1'
#
loop_
_entity.id
_entity.type
_entity.pdbx_description
1 polymer ?
#
loop_
_entity_poly.entity_id
_entity_poly.type
_entity_poly.pdbx_seq_one_letter_code
_entity_poly.pdbx_strand_id
1 'polypeptide(L)'
;MRKQVKNDEKYMKSLGFDVNTNSQIIYTLYSSIMCFAPIMVFSKIYIDVSTFQIIPFCILSTVATYILIKSYKNFKHKLKHDMLTNKSNELESYAMEYILKGVKAQLSKVDLQERLLNYKNATAEKESFNFSIFYVNALYFVVFVFFAFYVFSMLTSPIVTFGLSQICSTMLIYIVTNKS
;
A
#
# COMPACT_ATOMS: atom_id res chain seq x y z
N MET A 1 22.18 -27.83 -18.72
CA MET A 1 21.56 -26.55 -19.13
C MET A 1 20.07 -26.43 -18.78
N ARG A 2 19.17 -27.36 -19.16
CA ARG A 2 17.72 -27.27 -18.79
C ARG A 2 17.41 -27.19 -17.28
N LYS A 3 18.26 -27.76 -16.41
CA LYS A 3 18.13 -27.66 -14.94
C LYS A 3 18.42 -26.25 -14.40
N GLN A 4 19.34 -25.51 -15.00
CA GLN A 4 19.63 -24.13 -14.58
C GLN A 4 18.50 -23.19 -15.02
N VAL A 5 18.00 -23.33 -16.25
CA VAL A 5 16.85 -22.54 -16.73
C VAL A 5 15.60 -22.75 -15.87
N LYS A 6 15.31 -23.99 -15.44
CA LYS A 6 14.19 -24.28 -14.51
C LYS A 6 14.39 -23.71 -13.12
N ASN A 7 15.63 -23.70 -12.64
CA ASN A 7 15.96 -23.09 -11.36
C ASN A 7 15.86 -21.58 -11.45
N ASP A 8 16.36 -20.96 -12.52
CA ASP A 8 16.27 -19.52 -12.77
C ASP A 8 14.82 -19.09 -13.00
N GLU A 9 13.99 -19.87 -13.67
CA GLU A 9 12.52 -19.65 -13.72
C GLU A 9 11.92 -19.73 -12.33
N LYS A 10 12.31 -20.70 -11.50
CA LYS A 10 11.81 -20.84 -10.13
C LYS A 10 12.32 -19.71 -9.23
N TYR A 11 13.54 -19.23 -9.44
CA TYR A 11 14.09 -18.05 -8.80
C TYR A 11 13.37 -16.79 -9.25
N MET A 12 13.07 -16.63 -10.54
CA MET A 12 12.27 -15.54 -11.11
C MET A 12 10.81 -15.60 -10.65
N LYS A 13 10.25 -16.80 -10.43
CA LYS A 13 8.93 -17.01 -9.82
C LYS A 13 8.91 -16.77 -8.31
N SER A 14 10.01 -17.07 -7.61
CA SER A 14 10.17 -16.72 -6.19
C SER A 14 10.55 -15.25 -5.97
N LEU A 15 11.14 -14.61 -6.97
CA LEU A 15 11.39 -13.17 -7.05
C LEU A 15 10.12 -12.41 -7.48
N GLY A 16 9.25 -13.05 -8.26
CA GLY A 16 7.83 -12.71 -8.36
C GLY A 16 7.08 -13.26 -7.16
N PHE A 17 7.56 -12.91 -5.97
CA PHE A 17 7.20 -13.29 -4.59
C PHE A 17 5.99 -14.22 -4.37
N ASP A 18 5.95 -14.83 -3.20
CA ASP A 18 4.69 -15.10 -2.49
C ASP A 18 3.96 -13.77 -2.18
N VAL A 19 3.66 -12.98 -3.23
CA VAL A 19 3.37 -11.53 -3.18
C VAL A 19 2.03 -11.31 -2.50
N ASN A 20 1.10 -12.25 -2.61
CA ASN A 20 -0.23 -12.06 -2.05
C ASN A 20 -0.19 -12.21 -0.52
N THR A 21 0.48 -13.22 0.02
CA THR A 21 0.53 -13.47 1.47
C THR A 21 1.51 -12.52 2.16
N ASN A 22 2.71 -12.34 1.60
CA ASN A 22 3.72 -11.46 2.19
C ASN A 22 3.32 -9.99 2.10
N SER A 23 2.77 -9.54 0.96
CA SER A 23 2.30 -8.14 0.85
C SER A 23 1.07 -7.91 1.72
N GLN A 24 0.17 -8.88 1.89
CA GLN A 24 -0.98 -8.74 2.79
C GLN A 24 -0.56 -8.63 4.25
N ILE A 25 0.44 -9.38 4.69
CA ILE A 25 1.01 -9.24 6.04
C ILE A 25 1.59 -7.84 6.20
N ILE A 26 2.37 -7.38 5.22
CA ILE A 26 2.98 -6.04 5.27
C ILE A 26 1.89 -4.94 5.30
N TYR A 27 0.85 -5.05 4.47
CA TYR A 27 -0.28 -4.12 4.48
C TYR A 27 -1.01 -4.13 5.81
N THR A 28 -1.25 -5.30 6.39
CA THR A 28 -1.87 -5.44 7.70
C THR A 28 -1.00 -4.78 8.78
N LEU A 29 0.30 -5.02 8.77
CA LEU A 29 1.22 -4.43 9.76
C LEU A 29 1.22 -2.89 9.69
N TYR A 30 1.41 -2.31 8.50
CA TYR A 30 1.42 -0.86 8.34
C TYR A 30 0.06 -0.22 8.65
N SER A 31 -1.05 -0.83 8.20
CA SER A 31 -2.39 -0.30 8.52
C SER A 31 -2.69 -0.37 10.01
N SER A 32 -2.31 -1.44 10.71
CA SER A 32 -2.49 -1.56 12.15
C SER A 32 -1.67 -0.51 12.89
N ILE A 33 -0.38 -0.36 12.60
CA ILE A 33 0.45 0.68 13.23
C ILE A 33 -0.19 2.06 13.03
N MET A 34 -0.66 2.34 11.82
CA MET A 34 -1.27 3.61 11.49
C MET A 34 -2.61 3.88 12.18
N CYS A 35 -3.47 2.86 12.31
CA CYS A 35 -4.77 3.01 12.97
C CYS A 35 -4.65 3.07 14.50
N PHE A 36 -3.63 2.43 15.08
CA PHE A 36 -3.40 2.44 16.52
C PHE A 36 -2.57 3.63 17.00
N ALA A 37 -1.72 4.23 16.15
CA ALA A 37 -0.92 5.40 16.53
C ALA A 37 -1.76 6.58 17.08
N PRO A 38 -2.93 6.93 16.50
CA PRO A 38 -3.79 7.97 17.04
C PRO A 38 -4.33 7.71 18.44
N ILE A 39 -4.42 6.45 18.89
CA ILE A 39 -4.84 6.11 20.26
C ILE A 39 -3.87 6.76 21.25
N MET A 40 -2.56 6.67 20.98
CA MET A 40 -1.55 7.30 21.85
C MET A 40 -1.72 8.82 21.92
N VAL A 41 -2.04 9.45 20.79
CA VAL A 41 -2.27 10.91 20.71
C VAL A 41 -3.52 11.29 21.50
N PHE A 42 -4.62 10.55 21.31
CA PHE A 42 -5.88 10.80 22.02
C PHE A 42 -5.75 10.58 23.54
N SER A 43 -5.02 9.56 23.98
CA SER A 43 -4.76 9.32 25.40
C SER A 43 -3.95 10.43 26.09
N LYS A 44 -3.19 11.23 25.33
CA LYS A 44 -2.47 12.38 25.89
C LYS A 44 -3.30 13.66 25.95
N ILE A 45 -4.23 13.83 25.01
CA ILE A 45 -5.11 14.99 24.95
C ILE A 45 -6.25 14.86 25.96
N TYR A 46 -6.85 13.67 26.04
CA TYR A 46 -7.93 13.37 26.97
C TYR A 46 -7.33 12.62 28.17
N ILE A 47 -7.09 13.36 29.25
CA ILE A 47 -6.37 12.90 30.46
C ILE A 47 -7.03 11.67 31.14
N ASP A 48 -8.31 11.40 30.88
CA ASP A 48 -9.12 10.34 31.51
C ASP A 48 -9.50 9.18 30.57
N VAL A 49 -8.56 8.65 29.78
CA VAL A 49 -8.79 7.32 29.16
C VAL A 49 -8.70 6.26 30.26
N SER A 50 -9.84 5.98 30.90
CA SER A 50 -9.95 4.88 31.86
C SER A 50 -9.67 3.55 31.18
N THR A 51 -9.14 2.57 31.93
CA THR A 51 -8.74 1.25 31.42
C THR A 51 -9.87 0.53 30.66
N PHE A 52 -11.13 0.81 31.02
CA PHE A 52 -12.32 0.26 30.36
C PHE A 52 -12.58 0.81 28.94
N GLN A 53 -12.07 2.00 28.61
CA GLN A 53 -12.27 2.62 27.31
C GLN A 53 -11.29 2.11 26.24
N ILE A 54 -10.22 1.41 26.63
CA ILE A 54 -9.24 0.85 25.69
C ILE A 54 -9.87 -0.17 24.74
N ILE A 55 -10.82 -0.98 25.22
CA ILE A 55 -11.49 -2.01 24.43
C ILE A 55 -12.20 -1.41 23.21
N PRO A 56 -13.10 -0.40 23.33
CA PRO A 56 -13.75 0.20 22.16
C PRO A 56 -12.76 0.88 21.22
N PHE A 57 -11.68 1.51 21.71
CA PHE A 57 -10.63 2.08 20.85
C PHE A 57 -9.96 1.01 19.96
N CYS A 58 -9.65 -0.15 20.53
CA CYS A 58 -9.07 -1.28 19.79
C CYS A 58 -10.04 -1.86 18.76
N ILE A 59 -11.33 -2.01 19.11
CA ILE A 59 -12.36 -2.52 18.19
C ILE A 59 -12.50 -1.57 16.99
N LEU A 60 -12.67 -0.27 17.25
CA LEU A 60 -12.79 0.74 16.20
C LEU A 60 -11.56 0.79 15.30
N SER A 61 -10.36 0.68 15.89
CA SER A 61 -9.11 0.66 15.14
C SER A 61 -8.95 -0.58 14.27
N THR A 62 -9.47 -1.73 14.72
CA THR A 62 -9.48 -2.96 13.92
C THR A 62 -10.40 -2.83 12.70
N VAL A 63 -11.58 -2.23 12.88
CA VAL A 63 -12.50 -1.95 11.76
C VAL A 63 -11.86 -0.97 10.77
N ALA A 64 -11.26 0.11 11.26
CA ALA A 64 -10.54 1.07 10.41
C ALA A 64 -9.37 0.41 9.65
N THR A 65 -8.62 -0.46 10.32
CA THR A 65 -7.52 -1.24 9.71
C THR A 65 -8.03 -2.05 8.52
N TYR A 66 -9.17 -2.74 8.67
CA TYR A 66 -9.75 -3.54 7.59
C TYR A 66 -10.09 -2.70 6.34
N ILE A 67 -10.66 -1.50 6.54
CA ILE A 67 -10.99 -0.58 5.44
C ILE A 67 -9.71 -0.04 4.79
N LEU A 68 -8.69 0.28 5.59
CA LEU A 68 -7.42 0.81 5.09
C LEU A 68 -6.64 -0.23 4.26
N ILE A 69 -6.65 -1.51 4.67
CA ILE A 69 -6.07 -2.61 3.88
C ILE A 69 -6.70 -2.68 2.48
N LYS A 70 -8.03 -2.54 2.37
CA LYS A 70 -8.70 -2.51 1.07
C LYS A 70 -8.27 -1.31 0.23
N SER A 71 -8.14 -0.15 0.87
CA SER A 71 -7.69 1.09 0.22
C SER A 71 -6.27 0.95 -0.36
N TYR A 72 -5.34 0.32 0.36
CA TYR A 72 -4.00 0.01 -0.16
C TYR A 72 -4.04 -0.88 -1.40
N LYS A 73 -4.85 -1.94 -1.37
CA LYS A 73 -4.96 -2.89 -2.50
C LYS A 73 -5.51 -2.19 -3.75
N ASN A 74 -6.56 -1.39 -3.58
CA ASN A 74 -7.16 -0.63 -4.67
C ASN A 74 -6.17 0.36 -5.27
N PHE A 75 -5.51 1.15 -4.42
CA PHE A 75 -4.58 2.17 -4.89
C PHE A 75 -3.31 1.57 -5.52
N LYS A 76 -2.81 0.43 -5.01
CA LYS A 76 -1.72 -0.33 -5.65
C LYS A 76 -2.09 -0.74 -7.08
N HIS A 77 -3.29 -1.30 -7.26
CA HIS A 77 -3.74 -1.74 -8.58
C HIS A 77 -3.79 -0.57 -9.57
N LYS A 78 -4.32 0.57 -9.12
CA LYS A 78 -4.35 1.80 -9.91
C LYS A 78 -2.94 2.28 -10.29
N LEU A 79 -2.05 2.44 -9.32
CA LEU A 79 -0.68 2.89 -9.58
C LEU A 79 0.08 1.96 -10.53
N LYS A 80 -0.11 0.64 -10.37
CA LYS A 80 0.49 -0.33 -11.28
C LYS A 80 -0.01 -0.13 -12.71
N HIS A 81 -1.32 0.00 -12.90
CA HIS A 81 -1.90 0.23 -14.21
C HIS A 81 -1.38 1.54 -14.83
N ASP A 82 -1.36 2.63 -14.07
CA ASP A 82 -0.90 3.95 -14.52
C ASP A 82 0.60 3.93 -14.88
N MET A 83 1.44 3.21 -14.12
CA MET A 83 2.86 3.05 -14.44
C MET A 83 3.08 2.23 -15.71
N LEU A 84 2.27 1.19 -15.94
CA LEU A 84 2.41 0.34 -17.13
C LEU A 84 1.95 1.05 -18.41
N THR A 85 0.93 1.90 -18.31
CA THR A 85 0.36 2.67 -19.43
C THR A 85 1.09 3.99 -19.69
N ASN A 86 1.36 4.80 -18.67
CA ASN A 86 1.89 6.17 -18.87
C ASN A 86 3.42 6.27 -18.76
N LYS A 87 4.09 5.37 -18.04
CA LYS A 87 5.56 5.32 -17.93
C LYS A 87 6.19 4.26 -18.84
N SER A 88 5.44 3.75 -19.81
CA SER A 88 5.92 2.69 -20.72
C SER A 88 7.23 3.06 -21.40
N ASN A 89 7.31 4.28 -21.94
CA ASN A 89 8.41 4.65 -22.83
C ASN A 89 9.73 4.88 -22.07
N GLU A 90 9.68 5.46 -20.88
CA GLU A 90 10.86 5.66 -20.03
C GLU A 90 11.34 4.32 -19.45
N LEU A 91 10.43 3.52 -18.89
CA LEU A 91 10.77 2.20 -18.34
C LEU A 91 11.33 1.25 -19.40
N GLU A 92 10.82 1.32 -20.64
CA GLU A 92 11.32 0.53 -21.77
C GLU A 92 12.75 0.92 -22.17
N SER A 93 13.09 2.22 -22.11
CA SER A 93 14.45 2.69 -22.40
C SER A 93 15.48 2.21 -21.37
N TYR A 94 15.16 2.30 -20.07
CA TYR A 94 16.01 1.81 -18.98
C TYR A 94 16.11 0.28 -18.99
N ALA A 95 15.00 -0.42 -19.23
CA ALA A 95 14.98 -1.88 -19.29
C ALA A 95 15.78 -2.38 -20.51
N MET A 96 15.68 -1.71 -21.65
CA MET A 96 16.50 -2.00 -22.83
C MET A 96 17.98 -1.81 -22.54
N GLU A 97 18.38 -0.70 -21.93
CA GLU A 97 19.78 -0.43 -21.60
C GLU A 97 20.36 -1.50 -20.65
N TYR A 98 19.58 -1.93 -19.65
CA TYR A 98 19.99 -2.96 -18.70
C TYR A 98 20.14 -4.35 -19.35
N ILE A 99 19.21 -4.72 -20.23
CA ILE A 99 19.24 -5.99 -20.97
C ILE A 99 20.41 -6.00 -21.97
N LEU A 100 20.64 -4.88 -22.67
CA LEU A 100 21.72 -4.74 -23.65
C LEU A 100 23.11 -4.74 -22.99
N LYS A 101 23.26 -4.17 -21.78
CA LYS A 101 24.52 -4.24 -21.01
C LYS A 101 24.82 -5.64 -20.47
N GLY A 102 23.80 -6.44 -20.16
CA GLY A 102 23.94 -7.78 -19.60
C GLY A 102 24.11 -8.90 -20.62
N VAL A 103 23.67 -8.71 -21.87
CA VAL A 103 23.65 -9.76 -22.90
C VAL A 103 24.62 -9.43 -24.03
N LYS A 104 25.79 -10.07 -24.05
CA LYS A 104 26.84 -9.86 -25.07
C LYS A 104 26.56 -10.47 -26.45
N ALA A 105 25.48 -11.21 -26.70
CA ALA A 105 25.25 -11.80 -28.02
C ALA A 105 23.79 -12.24 -28.24
N GLN A 106 23.26 -11.89 -29.42
CA GLN A 106 22.20 -12.58 -30.18
C GLN A 106 21.01 -13.14 -29.38
N LEU A 107 20.21 -12.26 -28.77
CA LEU A 107 18.88 -12.65 -28.31
C LEU A 107 17.86 -12.45 -29.46
N SER A 108 16.93 -13.40 -29.62
CA SER A 108 15.79 -13.23 -30.53
C SER A 108 14.97 -12.01 -30.10
N LYS A 109 14.47 -11.23 -31.07
CA LYS A 109 13.64 -10.04 -30.79
C LYS A 109 12.45 -10.36 -29.88
N VAL A 110 11.94 -11.60 -29.96
CA VAL A 110 10.82 -12.11 -29.15
C VAL A 110 11.24 -12.30 -27.69
N ASP A 111 12.33 -13.03 -27.44
CA ASP A 111 12.83 -13.29 -26.07
C ASP A 111 13.20 -11.99 -25.34
N LEU A 112 13.66 -10.99 -26.10
CA LEU A 112 14.01 -9.69 -25.55
C LEU A 112 12.77 -8.93 -25.08
N GLN A 113 11.71 -8.91 -25.88
CA GLN A 113 10.45 -8.27 -25.52
C GLN A 113 9.79 -8.92 -24.30
N GLU A 114 9.88 -10.25 -24.17
CA GLU A 114 9.36 -10.96 -22.99
C GLU A 114 10.11 -10.56 -21.71
N ARG A 115 11.45 -10.48 -21.77
CA ARG A 115 12.27 -10.02 -20.63
C ARG A 115 12.00 -8.57 -20.26
N LEU A 116 11.83 -7.71 -21.26
CA LEU A 116 11.48 -6.31 -21.08
C LEU A 116 10.12 -6.19 -20.34
N LEU A 117 9.12 -6.95 -20.79
CA LEU A 117 7.79 -6.98 -20.19
C LEU A 117 7.84 -7.46 -18.74
N ASN A 118 8.61 -8.52 -18.47
CA ASN A 118 8.77 -9.07 -17.12
C ASN A 118 9.48 -8.08 -16.19
N TYR A 119 10.52 -7.41 -16.67
CA TYR A 119 11.23 -6.39 -15.89
C TYR A 119 10.33 -5.18 -15.59
N LYS A 120 9.61 -4.68 -16.60
CA LYS A 120 8.66 -3.57 -16.45
C LYS A 120 7.56 -3.89 -15.44
N ASN A 121 6.99 -5.09 -15.52
CA ASN A 121 5.97 -5.56 -14.57
C ASN A 121 6.52 -5.70 -13.15
N ALA A 122 7.73 -6.24 -12.98
CA ALA A 122 8.35 -6.40 -11.66
C ALA A 122 8.68 -5.04 -11.01
N THR A 123 9.21 -4.10 -11.79
CA THR A 123 9.52 -2.74 -11.31
C THR A 123 8.25 -1.98 -10.95
N ALA A 124 7.22 -2.02 -11.81
CA ALA A 124 5.93 -1.39 -11.53
C ALA A 124 5.26 -2.00 -10.28
N GLU A 125 5.35 -3.31 -10.07
CA GLU A 125 4.83 -3.99 -8.88
C GLU A 125 5.52 -3.48 -7.59
N LYS A 126 6.84 -3.32 -7.61
CA LYS A 126 7.62 -2.84 -6.45
C LYS A 126 7.36 -1.36 -6.15
N GLU A 127 7.35 -0.52 -7.18
CA GLU A 127 7.09 0.92 -7.03
C GLU A 127 5.66 1.17 -6.56
N SER A 128 4.67 0.59 -7.23
CA SER A 128 3.26 0.74 -6.86
C SER A 128 2.97 0.26 -5.44
N PHE A 129 3.64 -0.79 -4.97
CA PHE A 129 3.54 -1.27 -3.59
C PHE A 129 4.04 -0.24 -2.57
N ASN A 130 5.25 0.30 -2.77
CA ASN A 130 5.81 1.29 -1.84
C ASN A 130 5.02 2.60 -1.86
N PHE A 131 4.66 3.07 -3.05
CA PHE A 131 3.88 4.30 -3.20
C PHE A 131 2.47 4.15 -2.64
N SER A 132 1.85 2.97 -2.73
CA SER A 132 0.51 2.79 -2.19
C SER A 132 0.49 2.89 -0.67
N ILE A 133 1.48 2.30 0.01
CA ILE A 133 1.62 2.41 1.46
C ILE A 133 1.86 3.86 1.86
N PHE A 134 2.81 4.54 1.23
CA PHE A 134 3.15 5.92 1.57
C PHE A 134 1.98 6.88 1.37
N TYR A 135 1.35 6.86 0.19
CA TYR A 135 0.32 7.83 -0.17
C TYR A 135 -0.96 7.67 0.64
N VAL A 136 -1.44 6.43 0.79
CA VAL A 136 -2.66 6.16 1.57
C VAL A 136 -2.44 6.46 3.05
N ASN A 137 -1.25 6.19 3.60
CA ASN A 137 -0.92 6.60 4.98
C ASN A 137 -0.88 8.13 5.14
N ALA A 138 -0.17 8.84 4.26
CA ALA A 138 -0.08 10.29 4.33
C ALA A 138 -1.48 10.94 4.25
N LEU A 139 -2.31 10.49 3.30
CA LEU A 139 -3.67 10.97 3.15
C LEU A 139 -4.53 10.64 4.38
N TYR A 140 -4.37 9.44 4.95
CA TYR A 140 -5.04 9.06 6.19
C TYR A 140 -4.73 10.01 7.35
N PHE A 141 -3.45 10.30 7.61
CA PHE A 141 -3.09 11.19 8.72
C PHE A 141 -3.69 12.58 8.55
N VAL A 142 -3.59 13.16 7.35
CA VAL A 142 -4.12 14.50 7.07
C VAL A 142 -5.63 14.55 7.28
N VAL A 143 -6.36 13.60 6.70
CA VAL A 143 -7.83 13.54 6.81
C VAL A 143 -8.27 13.21 8.24
N PHE A 144 -7.56 12.32 8.92
CA PHE A 144 -7.84 11.98 10.31
C PHE A 144 -7.67 13.19 11.23
N VAL A 145 -6.53 13.90 11.14
CA VAL A 145 -6.29 15.12 11.93
C VAL A 145 -7.35 16.18 11.64
N PHE A 146 -7.70 16.36 10.37
CA PHE A 146 -8.76 17.29 9.98
C PHE A 146 -10.10 16.93 10.67
N PHE A 147 -10.53 15.68 10.57
CA PHE A 147 -11.78 15.25 11.21
C PHE A 147 -11.72 15.32 12.74
N ALA A 148 -10.63 14.86 13.34
CA ALA A 148 -10.47 14.80 14.79
C ALA A 148 -10.47 16.18 15.47
N PHE A 149 -9.75 17.15 14.90
CA PHE A 149 -9.54 18.45 15.54
C PHE A 149 -10.48 19.55 15.05
N TYR A 150 -10.97 19.47 13.80
CA TYR A 150 -11.77 20.55 13.22
C TYR A 150 -13.25 20.20 13.06
N VAL A 151 -13.59 18.94 12.79
CA VAL A 151 -14.99 18.55 12.53
C VAL A 151 -15.66 17.98 13.77
N PHE A 152 -15.01 17.04 14.44
CA PHE A 152 -15.58 16.31 15.58
C PHE A 152 -15.08 16.80 16.94
N SER A 153 -14.29 17.88 16.98
CA SER A 153 -13.73 18.43 18.23
C SER A 153 -14.78 18.96 19.21
N MET A 154 -15.99 19.27 18.73
CA MET A 154 -17.09 19.75 19.57
C MET A 154 -17.86 18.62 20.27
N LEU A 155 -17.55 17.36 19.99
CA LEU A 155 -18.24 16.21 20.61
C LEU A 155 -17.71 15.94 22.02
N THR A 156 -18.62 15.75 22.98
CA THR A 156 -18.32 15.59 24.41
C THR A 156 -17.68 14.24 24.76
N SER A 157 -17.85 13.19 23.93
CA SER A 157 -17.34 11.84 24.21
C SER A 157 -16.09 11.53 23.38
N PRO A 158 -14.91 11.30 24.02
CA PRO A 158 -13.66 11.00 23.31
C PRO A 158 -13.74 9.77 22.40
N ILE A 159 -14.50 8.76 22.81
CA ILE A 159 -14.70 7.52 22.04
C ILE A 159 -15.48 7.82 20.75
N VAL A 160 -16.51 8.65 20.85
CA VAL A 160 -17.35 9.00 19.69
C VAL A 160 -16.55 9.88 18.73
N THR A 161 -15.82 10.87 19.25
CA THR A 161 -14.93 11.73 18.46
C THR A 161 -13.90 10.90 17.71
N PHE A 162 -13.19 10.02 18.41
CA PHE A 162 -12.19 9.15 17.81
C PHE A 162 -12.80 8.21 16.76
N GLY A 163 -13.84 7.46 17.14
CA GLY A 163 -14.45 6.46 16.27
C GLY A 163 -15.00 7.06 14.99
N LEU A 164 -15.73 8.18 15.08
CA LEU A 164 -16.23 8.89 13.91
C LEU A 164 -15.08 9.44 13.06
N SER A 165 -14.06 10.04 13.66
CA SER A 165 -12.90 10.55 12.90
C SER A 165 -12.18 9.44 12.15
N GLN A 166 -12.01 8.27 12.78
CA GLN A 166 -11.31 7.13 12.21
C GLN A 166 -12.12 6.44 11.10
N ILE A 167 -13.42 6.25 11.31
CA ILE A 167 -14.31 5.65 10.31
C ILE A 167 -14.51 6.60 9.13
N CYS A 168 -14.79 7.88 9.38
CA CYS A 168 -14.95 8.86 8.29
C CYS A 168 -13.68 9.04 7.48
N SER A 169 -12.50 9.07 8.10
CA SER A 169 -11.24 9.19 7.37
C SER A 169 -10.97 7.95 6.50
N THR A 170 -11.04 6.75 7.07
CA THR A 170 -10.83 5.51 6.31
C THR A 170 -11.86 5.31 5.21
N MET A 171 -13.12 5.66 5.45
CA MET A 171 -14.18 5.57 4.44
C MET A 171 -13.99 6.57 3.30
N LEU A 172 -13.60 7.81 3.59
CA LEU A 172 -13.29 8.82 2.57
C LEU A 172 -12.14 8.35 1.68
N ILE A 173 -11.07 7.84 2.28
CA ILE A 173 -9.91 7.31 1.56
C ILE A 173 -10.30 6.11 0.71
N TYR A 174 -11.14 5.22 1.24
CA TYR A 174 -11.65 4.09 0.47
C TYR A 174 -12.40 4.55 -0.77
N ILE A 175 -13.26 5.57 -0.65
CA ILE A 175 -13.98 6.14 -1.80
C ILE A 175 -12.99 6.73 -2.81
N VAL A 176 -12.01 7.53 -2.36
CA VAL A 176 -11.00 8.14 -3.24
C VAL A 176 -10.17 7.10 -3.97
N THR A 177 -9.83 6.00 -3.31
CA THR A 177 -9.01 4.92 -3.88
C THR A 177 -9.81 3.95 -4.74
N ASN A 178 -11.13 3.86 -4.56
CA ASN A 178 -12.00 2.95 -5.31
C ASN A 178 -12.60 3.56 -6.59
N LYS A 179 -12.75 4.89 -6.65
CA LYS A 179 -13.53 5.58 -7.71
C LYS A 179 -12.75 5.88 -9.00
N SER A 180 -11.71 5.11 -9.34
CA SER A 180 -10.87 5.43 -10.51
C SER A 180 -10.26 4.20 -11.17
#